data_AF-A0A348UQC4-F1
#
_entry.id   AF-A0A348UQC4-F1
#
_cell.length_a   1.000
_cell.length_b   1.000
_cell.length_c   1.000
_cell.angle_alpha   90.00
_cell.angle_beta   90.00
_cell.angle_gamma   90.00
#
_symmetry.space_group_name_H-M   'P 1'
#
loop_
_entity.id
_entity.type
_entity.pdbx_description
1 polymer ?
#
loop_
_entity_poly.entity_id
_entity_poly.type
_entity_poly.pdbx_seq_one_letter_code
_entity_poly.pdbx_strand_id
1 'polypeptide(L)'
;MDQAPGVRTAQTAVVVWDIPLRLWHWCFACAVAGALVTGLLRDVTLMQWHQRCGWAALGLLVWRLGWGFWGSGAARWGSFKATLSGRPFAAGEPPAEIGLDGQGVQSGAQSSVRSRPGALLGLALPFVVLLQASAGLFTSDFIFNEGPLVRHVSEAWVD
;
A
#
# COMPACT_ATOMS: atom_id res chain seq x y z
N MET A 1 -6.08 47.26 -35.09
CA MET A 1 -5.89 47.23 -33.63
C MET A 1 -7.14 46.62 -33.03
N ASP A 2 -7.11 45.34 -32.66
CA ASP A 2 -7.62 44.82 -31.37
C ASP A 2 -7.41 43.29 -31.33
N GLN A 3 -6.56 42.81 -30.41
CA GLN A 3 -6.37 41.38 -30.12
C GLN A 3 -7.12 41.08 -28.82
N ALA A 4 -8.01 40.09 -28.85
CA ALA A 4 -8.80 39.70 -27.69
C ALA A 4 -7.91 39.27 -26.50
N PRO A 5 -8.28 39.58 -25.24
CA PRO A 5 -7.47 39.21 -24.08
C PRO A 5 -7.45 37.69 -23.90
N GLY A 6 -6.25 37.10 -24.06
CA GLY A 6 -6.01 35.68 -23.83
C GLY A 6 -6.34 35.30 -22.38
N VAL A 7 -7.28 34.36 -22.22
CA VAL A 7 -7.63 33.75 -20.94
C VAL A 7 -6.38 33.03 -20.41
N ARG A 8 -5.71 33.60 -19.42
CA ARG A 8 -4.64 32.91 -18.69
C ARG A 8 -5.31 31.92 -17.75
N THR A 9 -5.43 30.66 -18.18
CA THR A 9 -5.76 29.58 -17.26
C THR A 9 -4.65 29.51 -16.21
N ALA A 10 -4.96 29.91 -14.98
CA ALA A 10 -4.03 29.81 -13.86
C ALA A 10 -3.73 28.32 -13.63
N GLN A 11 -2.59 27.87 -14.14
CA GLN A 11 -2.11 26.51 -14.01
C GLN A 11 -1.81 26.26 -12.52
N THR A 12 -2.79 25.69 -11.80
CA THR A 12 -2.63 25.36 -10.39
C THR A 12 -1.64 24.21 -10.30
N ALA A 13 -0.41 24.50 -9.89
CA ALA A 13 0.61 23.49 -9.67
C ALA A 13 0.14 22.55 -8.55
N VAL A 14 -0.44 21.42 -8.93
CA VAL A 14 -0.75 20.33 -8.00
C VAL A 14 0.58 19.76 -7.57
N VAL A 15 0.91 19.86 -6.28
CA VAL A 15 2.09 19.19 -5.72
C VAL A 15 1.83 17.69 -5.75
N VAL A 16 2.36 17.02 -6.78
CA VAL A 16 2.21 15.56 -7.01
C VAL A 16 3.16 14.74 -6.11
N TRP A 17 4.04 15.40 -5.35
CA TRP A 17 5.12 14.74 -4.62
C TRP A 17 4.75 14.43 -3.17
N ASP A 18 3.92 13.41 -2.96
CA ASP A 18 3.55 12.89 -1.63
C ASP A 18 4.75 12.19 -0.95
N ILE A 19 5.70 12.96 -0.42
CA ILE A 19 6.88 12.48 0.33
C ILE A 19 6.50 11.44 1.41
N PRO A 20 5.45 11.66 2.24
CA PRO A 20 5.11 10.72 3.30
C PRO A 20 4.75 9.33 2.77
N LEU A 21 4.05 9.29 1.62
CA LEU A 21 3.60 8.04 1.02
C LEU A 21 4.77 7.25 0.40
N ARG A 22 5.77 7.96 -0.13
CA ARG A 22 7.01 7.35 -0.64
C ARG A 22 7.87 6.80 0.49
N LEU A 23 8.03 7.57 1.56
CA LEU A 23 8.78 7.14 2.74
C LEU A 23 8.15 5.87 3.31
N TRP A 24 6.83 5.88 3.48
CA TRP A 24 6.09 4.70 3.91
C TRP A 24 6.32 3.50 2.99
N HIS A 25 6.21 3.70 1.67
CA HIS A 25 6.36 2.61 0.71
C HIS A 25 7.73 1.94 0.81
N TRP A 26 8.80 2.73 0.88
CA TRP A 26 10.16 2.20 0.98
C TRP A 26 10.43 1.56 2.35
N CYS A 27 9.99 2.18 3.44
CA CYS A 27 10.10 1.57 4.77
C CYS A 27 9.35 0.23 4.85
N PHE A 28 8.15 0.17 4.27
CA PHE A 28 7.34 -1.05 4.24
C PHE A 28 8.00 -2.12 3.38
N ALA A 29 8.51 -1.76 2.20
CA ALA A 29 9.26 -2.68 1.34
C ALA A 29 10.51 -3.24 2.04
N CYS A 30 11.29 -2.39 2.74
CA CYS A 30 12.45 -2.82 3.51
C CYS A 30 12.07 -3.75 4.67
N ALA A 31 10.98 -3.46 5.40
CA ALA A 31 10.50 -4.31 6.48
C ALA A 31 10.08 -5.69 5.97
N VAL A 32 9.32 -5.73 4.86
CA VAL A 32 8.90 -7.00 4.23
C VAL A 32 10.10 -7.77 3.69
N ALA A 33 11.04 -7.10 3.03
CA ALA A 33 12.27 -7.75 2.52
C ALA A 33 13.12 -8.32 3.67
N GLY A 34 13.28 -7.57 4.76
CA GLY A 34 13.98 -8.03 5.96
C GLY A 34 13.31 -9.26 6.59
N ALA A 35 11.98 -9.25 6.72
CA ALA A 35 11.20 -10.39 7.19
C ALA A 35 11.36 -11.62 6.26
N LEU A 36 11.29 -11.41 4.94
CA LEU A 36 11.47 -12.51 3.97
C LEU A 36 12.87 -13.13 4.07
N VAL A 37 13.93 -12.32 4.06
CA VAL A 37 15.31 -12.80 4.14
C VAL A 37 15.54 -13.58 5.44
N THR A 38 15.20 -12.97 6.58
CA THR A 38 15.38 -13.61 7.90
C THR A 38 14.55 -14.89 8.06
N GLY A 39 13.32 -14.91 7.53
CA GLY A 39 12.45 -16.08 7.59
C GLY A 39 12.90 -17.22 6.67
N LEU A 40 13.38 -16.91 5.45
CA LEU A 40 13.85 -17.90 4.49
C LEU A 40 15.18 -18.54 4.89
N LEU A 41 16.05 -17.80 5.59
CA LEU A 41 17.32 -18.34 6.09
C LEU A 41 17.15 -19.32 7.24
N ARG A 42 16.00 -19.31 7.94
CA ARG A 42 15.65 -20.23 9.05
C ARG A 42 16.71 -20.31 10.16
N ASP A 43 17.47 -19.23 10.35
CA ASP A 43 18.44 -19.10 11.42
C ASP A 43 17.75 -18.59 12.70
N VAL A 44 17.91 -19.32 13.81
CA VAL A 44 17.38 -18.95 15.13
C VAL A 44 17.80 -17.55 15.56
N THR A 45 19.04 -17.15 15.28
CA THR A 45 19.55 -15.83 15.66
C THR A 45 18.91 -14.70 14.85
N LEU A 46 18.45 -15.00 13.63
CA LEU A 46 17.76 -14.05 12.76
C LEU A 46 16.25 -13.98 13.03
N MET A 47 15.68 -14.93 13.77
CA MET A 47 14.25 -14.94 14.05
C MET A 47 13.81 -13.74 14.91
N GLN A 48 14.69 -13.23 15.78
CA GLN A 48 14.43 -11.97 16.50
C GLN A 48 14.32 -10.78 15.53
N TRP A 49 15.16 -10.74 14.49
CA TRP A 49 15.07 -9.72 13.45
C TRP A 49 13.82 -9.87 12.60
N HIS A 50 13.42 -11.11 12.29
CA HIS A 50 12.14 -11.39 11.63
C HIS A 50 10.95 -10.79 12.39
N GLN A 51 10.88 -11.02 13.70
CA GLN A 51 9.83 -10.45 14.56
C GLN A 51 9.85 -8.92 14.57
N ARG A 52 11.03 -8.29 14.71
CA ARG A 52 11.17 -6.83 14.67
C ARG A 52 10.70 -6.26 13.32
N CYS A 53 11.02 -6.92 12.21
CA CYS A 53 10.50 -6.55 10.90
C CYS A 53 8.98 -6.67 10.82
N GLY A 54 8.40 -7.72 11.42
CA GLY A 54 6.94 -7.88 11.54
C GLY A 54 6.28 -6.74 12.33
N TRP A 55 6.83 -6.36 13.48
CA TRP A 55 6.32 -5.23 14.27
C TRP A 55 6.45 -3.90 13.55
N ALA A 56 7.57 -3.67 12.85
CA ALA A 56 7.76 -2.48 12.03
C ALA A 56 6.74 -2.41 10.88
N ALA A 57 6.50 -3.53 10.18
CA ALA A 57 5.50 -3.62 9.13
C ALA A 57 4.09 -3.36 9.66
N LEU A 58 3.74 -3.90 10.84
CA LEU A 58 2.46 -3.67 11.49
C LEU A 58 2.26 -2.20 11.89
N GLY A 59 3.28 -1.57 12.48
CA GLY A 59 3.24 -0.13 12.81
C GLY A 59 3.06 0.74 11.57
N LEU A 60 3.78 0.43 10.48
CA LEU A 60 3.62 1.10 9.19
C LEU A 60 2.23 0.88 8.58
N LEU A 61 1.64 -0.30 8.75
CA LEU A 61 0.26 -0.57 8.31
C LEU A 61 -0.76 0.25 9.11
N VAL A 62 -0.64 0.32 10.44
CA VAL A 62 -1.52 1.17 11.27
C VAL A 62 -1.41 2.64 10.86
N TRP A 63 -0.19 3.14 10.67
CA TRP A 63 0.04 4.48 10.14
C TRP A 63 -0.64 4.66 8.78
N ARG A 64 -0.52 3.67 7.88
CA ARG A 64 -1.13 3.72 6.53
C ARG A 64 -2.65 3.75 6.58
N LEU A 65 -3.24 2.99 7.49
CA LEU A 65 -4.69 2.96 7.69
C LEU A 65 -5.18 4.33 8.15
N GLY A 66 -4.51 4.93 9.14
CA GLY A 66 -4.76 6.30 9.59
C GLY A 66 -4.59 7.33 8.46
N TRP A 67 -3.49 7.25 7.71
CA TRP A 67 -3.20 8.16 6.59
C TRP A 67 -4.24 8.06 5.46
N GLY A 68 -4.93 6.94 5.31
CA GLY A 68 -6.02 6.80 4.35
C GLY A 68 -7.22 7.72 4.62
N PHE A 69 -7.36 8.24 5.85
CA PHE A 69 -8.42 9.19 6.23
C PHE A 69 -8.04 10.65 5.98
N TRP A 70 -6.81 11.05 6.32
CA TRP A 70 -6.35 12.45 6.27
C TRP A 70 -5.42 12.79 5.08
N GLY A 71 -4.95 11.80 4.33
CA GLY A 71 -3.99 11.99 3.24
C GLY A 71 -4.55 12.72 2.01
N SER A 72 -3.63 13.17 1.16
CA SER A 72 -3.88 13.79 -0.14
C SER A 72 -4.55 12.82 -1.13
N GLY A 73 -5.22 13.37 -2.15
CA GLY A 73 -6.13 12.68 -3.09
C GLY A 73 -5.84 11.19 -3.32
N ALA A 74 -4.70 10.86 -3.92
CA ALA A 74 -4.34 9.49 -4.32
C ALA A 74 -4.15 8.50 -3.15
N ALA A 75 -3.96 8.99 -1.92
CA ALA A 75 -3.80 8.17 -0.72
C ALA A 75 -5.14 7.80 -0.05
N ARG A 76 -6.22 8.54 -0.36
CA ARG A 76 -7.54 8.37 0.24
C ARG A 76 -8.21 7.09 -0.24
N TRP A 77 -8.96 6.46 0.66
CA TRP A 77 -9.81 5.30 0.35
C TRP A 77 -10.80 5.57 -0.80
N GLY A 78 -11.22 6.82 -0.97
CA GLY A 78 -12.11 7.26 -2.05
C GLY A 78 -11.54 7.07 -3.46
N SER A 79 -10.23 7.25 -3.64
CA SER A 79 -9.59 7.08 -4.95
C SER A 79 -9.56 5.62 -5.40
N PHE A 80 -9.44 4.68 -4.47
CA PHE A 80 -9.55 3.25 -4.79
C PHE A 80 -10.97 2.87 -5.22
N LYS A 81 -12.00 3.41 -4.54
CA LYS A 81 -13.39 3.19 -4.94
C LYS A 81 -13.65 3.71 -6.35
N ALA A 82 -13.14 4.88 -6.70
CA ALA A 82 -13.29 5.44 -8.05
C ALA A 82 -12.60 4.56 -9.13
N THR A 83 -11.41 4.01 -8.86
CA THR A 83 -10.73 3.07 -9.76
C THR A 83 -11.46 1.73 -9.88
N LEU A 84 -11.96 1.20 -8.76
CA LEU A 84 -12.65 -0.09 -8.70
C LEU A 84 -14.09 -0.02 -9.24
N SER A 85 -14.77 1.12 -9.15
CA SER A 85 -16.16 1.30 -9.60
C SER A 85 -16.31 1.63 -11.09
N GLY A 86 -15.22 1.90 -11.82
CA GLY A 86 -15.30 1.99 -13.27
C GLY A 86 -15.66 0.64 -13.90
N ARG A 87 -15.94 0.62 -15.21
CA ARG A 87 -16.35 -0.56 -16.00
C ARG A 87 -15.62 -1.87 -15.60
N PRO A 88 -16.33 -3.01 -15.45
CA PRO A 88 -15.70 -4.28 -15.11
C PRO A 88 -14.57 -4.63 -16.08
N PHE A 89 -13.47 -5.14 -15.53
CA PHE A 89 -12.35 -5.67 -16.32
C PHE A 89 -12.86 -6.85 -17.15
N ALA A 90 -13.07 -6.64 -18.43
CA ALA A 90 -13.31 -7.73 -19.37
C ALA A 90 -11.97 -8.42 -19.63
N ALA A 91 -11.90 -9.72 -19.37
CA ALA A 91 -10.75 -10.56 -19.71
C ALA A 91 -10.56 -10.55 -21.23
N GLY A 92 -9.78 -9.59 -21.73
CA GLY A 92 -9.60 -9.35 -23.16
C GLY A 92 -9.28 -7.91 -23.54
N GLU A 93 -9.35 -6.93 -22.62
CA GLU A 93 -8.90 -5.58 -22.95
C GLU A 93 -7.36 -5.54 -23.10
N PRO A 94 -6.84 -4.91 -24.18
CA PRO A 94 -5.40 -4.75 -24.35
C PRO A 94 -4.83 -3.95 -23.19
N PRO A 95 -3.55 -4.18 -22.81
CA PRO A 95 -2.91 -3.39 -21.77
C PRO A 95 -3.08 -1.92 -22.13
N ALA A 96 -3.53 -1.11 -21.17
CA ALA A 96 -3.64 0.32 -21.34
C ALA A 96 -2.27 0.85 -21.76
N GLU A 97 -2.09 1.07 -23.06
CA GLU A 97 -0.93 1.75 -23.58
C GLU A 97 -0.90 3.10 -22.88
N ILE A 98 0.21 3.36 -22.19
CA ILE A 98 0.52 4.69 -21.71
C ILE A 98 0.73 5.51 -22.98
N GLY A 99 -0.36 6.09 -23.49
CA GLY A 99 -0.36 6.94 -24.66
C GLY A 99 0.60 8.09 -24.40
N LEU A 100 1.78 8.01 -24.99
CA LEU A 100 2.74 9.11 -25.07
C LEU A 100 2.26 10.20 -26.03
N ASP A 101 1.16 9.94 -26.74
CA ASP A 101 0.51 10.87 -27.63
C ASP A 101 -0.41 11.78 -26.82
N GLY A 102 -0.04 13.05 -26.71
CA GLY A 102 -0.68 14.10 -25.91
C GLY A 102 -2.10 14.49 -26.32
N GLN A 103 -2.96 13.52 -26.62
CA GLN A 103 -4.37 13.68 -27.00
C GLN A 103 -5.28 12.84 -26.10
N GLY A 104 -5.10 12.96 -24.78
CA GLY A 104 -5.91 12.30 -23.76
C GLY A 104 -6.77 13.28 -22.95
N VAL A 105 -7.27 14.36 -23.57
CA VAL A 105 -8.19 15.30 -22.94
C VAL A 105 -9.52 15.19 -23.67
N GLN A 106 -10.44 14.36 -23.14
CA GLN A 106 -11.90 14.54 -23.18
C GLN A 106 -12.63 13.24 -22.79
N SER A 107 -12.83 13.03 -21.49
CA SER A 107 -14.01 12.38 -20.91
C SER A 107 -13.91 12.50 -19.39
N GLY A 108 -14.95 13.02 -18.75
CA GLY A 108 -15.02 13.40 -17.32
C GLY A 108 -14.87 12.27 -16.28
N ALA A 109 -14.07 11.25 -16.53
CA ALA A 109 -13.57 10.34 -15.52
C ALA A 109 -12.23 10.89 -15.04
N GLN A 110 -12.14 11.27 -13.76
CA GLN A 110 -10.87 11.57 -13.10
C GLN A 110 -9.85 10.50 -13.49
N SER A 111 -8.82 10.92 -14.23
CA SER A 111 -7.77 10.05 -14.74
C SER A 111 -7.11 9.34 -13.56
N SER A 112 -7.53 8.10 -13.33
CA SER A 112 -6.88 7.29 -12.33
C SER A 112 -5.49 6.96 -12.88
N VAL A 113 -4.48 7.59 -12.29
CA VAL A 113 -3.05 7.32 -12.58
C VAL A 113 -2.69 5.84 -12.32
N ARG A 114 -3.59 5.05 -11.72
CA ARG A 114 -3.38 3.66 -11.33
C ARG A 114 -4.26 2.70 -12.15
N SER A 115 -3.62 1.69 -12.75
CA SER A 115 -4.31 0.56 -13.37
C SER A 115 -5.10 -0.25 -12.34
N ARG A 116 -6.23 -0.89 -12.73
CA ARG A 116 -7.04 -1.73 -11.82
C ARG A 116 -6.23 -2.81 -11.09
N PRO A 117 -5.37 -3.61 -11.78
CA PRO A 117 -4.53 -4.58 -11.08
C PRO A 117 -3.59 -3.90 -10.09
N GLY A 118 -3.02 -2.75 -10.44
CA GLY A 118 -2.19 -1.97 -9.53
C GLY A 118 -2.93 -1.45 -8.30
N ALA A 119 -4.21 -1.09 -8.45
CA ALA A 119 -5.08 -0.72 -7.32
C ALA A 119 -5.43 -1.93 -6.45
N LEU A 120 -5.72 -3.08 -7.04
CA LEU A 120 -5.98 -4.31 -6.30
C LEU A 120 -4.73 -4.77 -5.53
N LEU A 121 -3.57 -4.83 -6.18
CA LEU A 121 -2.30 -5.20 -5.54
C LEU A 121 -1.91 -4.24 -4.43
N GLY A 122 -2.18 -2.94 -4.61
CA GLY A 122 -1.95 -1.92 -3.59
C GLY A 122 -2.81 -2.05 -2.34
N LEU A 123 -3.88 -2.86 -2.37
CA LEU A 123 -4.70 -3.22 -1.20
C LEU A 123 -4.43 -4.63 -0.72
N ALA A 124 -4.33 -5.59 -1.64
CA ALA A 124 -4.18 -7.01 -1.36
C ALA A 124 -2.85 -7.31 -0.63
N LEU A 125 -1.73 -6.73 -1.10
CA LEU A 125 -0.43 -6.99 -0.47
C LEU A 125 -0.35 -6.46 0.97
N PRO A 126 -0.73 -5.20 1.26
CA PRO A 126 -0.83 -4.72 2.65
C PRO A 126 -1.78 -5.56 3.52
N PHE A 127 -2.89 -6.04 2.95
CA PHE A 127 -3.85 -6.87 3.68
C PHE A 127 -3.27 -8.25 4.03
N VAL A 128 -2.61 -8.92 3.09
CA VAL A 128 -1.94 -10.20 3.36
C VAL A 128 -0.85 -10.05 4.42
N VAL A 129 -0.04 -8.99 4.32
CA VAL A 129 0.99 -8.70 5.34
C VAL A 129 0.37 -8.40 6.69
N LEU A 130 -0.77 -7.70 6.75
CA LEU A 130 -1.51 -7.47 7.98
C LEU A 130 -1.94 -8.79 8.64
N LEU A 131 -2.51 -9.70 7.86
CA LEU A 131 -2.92 -11.02 8.36
C LEU A 131 -1.71 -11.82 8.86
N GLN A 132 -0.64 -11.88 8.08
CA GLN A 132 0.58 -12.61 8.43
C GLN A 132 1.24 -12.04 9.70
N ALA A 133 1.40 -10.72 9.79
CA ALA A 133 1.99 -10.07 10.96
C ALA A 133 1.12 -10.23 12.21
N SER A 134 -0.21 -10.18 12.05
CA SER A 134 -1.15 -10.37 13.17
C SER A 134 -1.12 -11.81 13.69
N ALA A 135 -1.10 -12.80 12.80
CA ALA A 135 -0.91 -14.20 13.18
C ALA A 135 0.41 -14.40 13.95
N GLY A 136 1.48 -13.71 13.50
CA GLY A 136 2.78 -13.63 14.17
C GLY A 136 2.74 -13.14 15.63
N LEU A 137 1.74 -12.36 16.04
CA LEU A 137 1.63 -11.86 17.42
C LEU A 137 1.17 -12.93 18.42
N PHE A 138 0.61 -14.04 17.94
CA PHE A 138 0.01 -15.10 18.73
C PHE A 138 0.83 -16.40 18.73
N THR A 139 1.98 -16.43 18.05
CA THR A 139 2.85 -17.61 17.98
C THR A 139 3.96 -17.54 19.03
N SER A 140 4.30 -18.69 19.62
CA SER A 140 5.45 -18.90 20.49
C SER A 140 6.26 -20.09 20.00
N ASP A 141 7.59 -20.04 20.15
CA ASP A 141 8.46 -21.21 20.02
C ASP A 141 8.84 -21.84 21.37
N PHE A 142 8.27 -21.31 22.47
CA PHE A 142 8.46 -21.73 23.87
C PHE A 142 9.91 -21.68 24.39
N ILE A 143 10.87 -21.16 23.60
CA ILE A 143 12.28 -21.18 23.97
C ILE A 143 12.89 -19.77 23.90
N PHE A 144 12.79 -19.08 22.77
CA PHE A 144 13.49 -17.81 22.54
C PHE A 144 12.60 -16.70 21.99
N ASN A 145 11.47 -17.04 21.36
CA ASN A 145 10.69 -16.13 20.56
C ASN A 145 9.20 -16.28 20.83
N GLU A 146 8.63 -15.25 21.47
CA GLU A 146 7.22 -15.20 21.81
C GLU A 146 6.56 -13.95 21.23
N GLY A 147 5.39 -14.14 20.63
CA GLY A 147 4.52 -13.05 20.22
C GLY A 147 3.97 -12.30 21.44
N PRO A 148 3.91 -10.95 21.42
CA PRO A 148 3.52 -10.15 22.59
C PRO A 148 2.07 -10.37 23.05
N LEU A 149 1.22 -10.99 22.22
CA LEU A 149 -0.17 -11.29 22.53
C LEU A 149 -0.41 -12.74 22.93
N VAL A 150 0.59 -13.63 22.86
CA VAL A 150 0.48 -15.05 23.29
C VAL A 150 -0.16 -15.18 24.67
N ARG A 151 0.24 -14.32 25.62
CA ARG A 151 -0.28 -14.32 27.01
C ARG A 151 -1.78 -14.04 27.17
N HIS A 152 -2.49 -13.61 26.13
CA HIS A 152 -3.92 -13.32 26.18
C HIS A 152 -4.79 -14.40 25.52
N VAL A 153 -4.19 -15.47 24.98
CA VAL A 153 -4.90 -16.57 24.33
C VAL A 153 -4.86 -17.81 25.24
N SER A 154 -5.97 -18.53 25.36
CA SER A 154 -6.05 -19.78 26.11
C SER A 154 -5.12 -20.84 25.51
N GLU A 155 -4.46 -21.65 26.36
CA GLU A 155 -3.53 -22.72 25.96
C GLU A 155 -4.06 -23.67 24.86
N ALA A 156 -5.39 -23.81 24.74
CA ALA A 156 -6.06 -24.60 23.71
C ALA A 156 -5.80 -24.19 22.23
N TRP A 157 -5.18 -23.03 21.97
CA TRP A 157 -4.77 -22.58 20.63
C TRP A 157 -3.26 -22.57 20.41
N VAL A 158 -2.47 -22.89 21.45
CA VAL A 158 -1.01 -22.73 21.47
C VAL A 158 -0.30 -24.08 21.33
N ASP A 159 -0.97 -25.19 21.63
CA ASP A 159 -0.52 -26.57 21.34
C ASP A 159 -0.72 -26.97 19.86
#